data_AF-A0A8T5TL20-F1
#
_entry.id   AF-A0A8T5TL20-F1
#
_cell.length_a   1.000
_cell.length_b   1.000
_cell.length_c   1.000
_cell.angle_alpha   90.00
_cell.angle_beta   90.00
_cell.angle_gamma   90.00
#
_symmetry.space_group_name_H-M   'P 1'
#
loop_
_entity.id
_entity.type
_entity.pdbx_description
1 polymer ?
#
loop_
_entity_poly.entity_id
_entity_poly.type
_entity_poly.pdbx_seq_one_letter_code
_entity_poly.pdbx_strand_id
1 'polypeptide(L)' 'MVRARACIKCKEYIVIHPNNPINQSKINMFEKIHHQHTLITVKLDEIRDAYQSINNNGNNGQEELNSHA' A
#
# COMPACT_ATOMS: atom_id res chain seq x y z
N MET A 1 -0.72 -14.63 -5.66
CA MET A 1 -1.55 -13.88 -4.69
C MET A 1 -0.77 -12.68 -4.19
N VAL A 2 -1.27 -11.47 -4.39
CA VAL A 2 -0.59 -10.24 -4.00
C VAL A 2 -1.02 -9.84 -2.58
N ARG A 3 -0.05 -9.55 -1.72
CA ARG A 3 -0.30 -9.10 -0.33
C ARG A 3 -0.12 -7.60 -0.23
N ALA A 4 -0.77 -6.99 0.75
CA ALA A 4 -0.62 -5.59 1.08
C ALA A 4 -0.40 -5.41 2.59
N ARG A 5 0.40 -4.40 2.95
CA ARG A 5 0.54 -3.91 4.32
C ARG A 5 -0.38 -2.70 4.45
N ALA A 6 -1.33 -2.75 5.37
CA ALA A 6 -2.35 -1.73 5.53
C ALA A 6 -2.36 -1.15 6.94
N CYS A 7 -2.62 0.15 7.05
CA CYS A 7 -2.79 0.87 8.30
C CYS A 7 -4.28 1.03 8.59
N ILE A 8 -4.76 0.46 9.69
CA ILE A 8 -6.20 0.48 10.03
C ILE A 8 -6.68 1.93 10.28
N LYS A 9 -5.84 2.75 10.93
CA LYS A 9 -6.18 4.12 11.32
C LYS A 9 -6.19 5.09 10.13
N CYS A 10 -5.17 5.02 9.27
CA CYS A 10 -5.04 5.92 8.12
C CYS A 10 -5.89 5.49 6.93
N LYS A 11 -6.35 4.23 6.89
CA LYS A 11 -6.98 3.63 5.71
C LYS A 11 -6.10 3.71 4.47
N GLU A 12 -4.80 3.49 4.67
CA GLU A 12 -3.78 3.47 3.62
C GLU A 12 -3.12 2.10 3.53
N TYR A 13 -2.64 1.72 2.35
CA TYR A 13 -1.91 0.48 2.14
C TYR A 13 -0.77 0.60 1.13
N ILE A 14 0.21 -0.30 1.28
CA ILE A 14 1.27 -0.52 0.31
C ILE A 14 1.30 -1.99 -0.14
N VAL A 15 1.45 -2.21 -1.43
CA VAL A 15 1.58 -3.55 -2.00
C VAL A 15 2.94 -4.15 -1.65
N ILE A 16 2.95 -5.42 -1.23
CA ILE A 16 4.16 -6.18 -0.93
C ILE A 16 4.56 -7.00 -2.15
N HIS A 17 5.70 -6.65 -2.74
CA HIS A 17 6.37 -7.37 -3.82
C HIS A 17 7.62 -8.07 -3.25
N PRO A 18 7.54 -9.36 -2.89
CA PRO A 18 8.59 -10.04 -2.11
C PRO A 18 9.95 -10.10 -2.82
N ASN A 19 9.96 -10.08 -4.17
CA ASN A 19 11.17 -10.19 -4.97
C ASN A 19 11.75 -8.83 -5.40
N ASN A 20 11.19 -7.72 -4.91
CA ASN A 20 11.64 -6.37 -5.29
C ASN A 20 12.25 -5.64 -4.06
N PRO A 21 13.58 -5.45 -4.02
CA PRO A 21 14.24 -4.79 -2.88
C PRO A 21 13.85 -3.31 -2.72
N ILE A 22 13.48 -2.62 -3.81
CA ILE A 22 12.98 -1.23 -3.73
C ILE A 22 11.65 -1.19 -2.98
N ASN A 23 10.82 -2.22 -3.15
CA ASN A 23 9.55 -2.33 -2.44
C ASN A 23 9.77 -2.53 -0.93
N GLN A 24 10.80 -3.27 -0.52
CA GLN A 24 11.17 -3.43 0.90
C GLN A 24 11.49 -2.09 1.57
N SER A 25 12.27 -1.23 0.92
CA SER A 25 12.56 0.11 1.45
C SER A 25 11.30 0.96 1.60
N LYS A 26 10.35 0.87 0.66
CA LYS A 26 9.07 1.59 0.74
C LYS A 26 8.18 1.04 1.86
N ILE A 27 8.16 -0.28 2.08
CA ILE A 27 7.47 -0.90 3.21
C ILE A 27 8.06 -0.38 4.52
N ASN A 28 9.39 -0.38 4.66
CA ASN A 28 10.04 0.12 5.87
C ASN A 28 9.72 1.59 6.14
N MET A 29 9.64 2.42 5.10
CA MET A 29 9.22 3.82 5.23
C MET A 29 7.76 3.94 5.66
N PHE A 30 6.86 3.16 5.04
CA PHE A 30 5.45 3.09 5.44
C PHE A 30 5.31 2.71 6.91
N GLU A 31 6.03 1.68 7.37
CA GLU A 31 5.98 1.23 8.77
C GLU A 31 6.55 2.26 9.74
N LYS A 32 7.59 3.01 9.35
CA LYS A 32 8.11 4.13 10.16
C LYS A 32 7.10 5.28 10.29
N ILE A 33 6.45 5.67 9.19
CA ILE A 33 5.41 6.72 9.23
C ILE A 33 4.24 6.27 10.11
N HIS A 34 3.91 4.99 10.07
CA HIS A 34 2.79 4.39 10.79
C HIS A 34 3.17 3.69 12.10
N HIS A 35 4.33 3.99 12.68
CA HIS A 35 4.91 3.22 13.79
C HIS A 35 4.04 3.15 15.06
N GLN A 36 3.08 4.07 15.24
CA GLN A 36 2.13 4.08 16.37
C GLN A 36 0.73 3.60 15.99
N HIS A 37 0.53 3.13 14.76
CA HIS A 37 -0.76 2.69 14.26
C HIS A 37 -0.80 1.17 14.16
N THR A 38 -2.00 0.60 14.22
CA THR A 38 -2.17 -0.83 13.96
C THR A 38 -1.99 -1.12 12.48
N LEU A 39 -0.97 -1.91 12.16
CA LEU A 39 -0.65 -2.38 10.82
C LEU A 39 -1.04 -3.85 10.67
N ILE A 40 -1.73 -4.17 9.57
CA ILE A 40 -2.13 -5.54 9.22
C ILE A 40 -1.57 -5.93 7.85
N THR A 41 -1.34 -7.22 7.68
CA THR A 41 -0.96 -7.79 6.37
C THR A 41 -2.12 -8.64 5.88
N VAL A 42 -2.65 -8.29 4.72
CA VAL A 42 -3.86 -8.87 4.14
C VAL A 42 -3.67 -9.10 2.64
N LYS A 43 -4.62 -9.77 1.99
CA LYS A 43 -4.64 -9.84 0.53
C LYS A 43 -5.04 -8.47 -0.01
N LEU A 44 -4.49 -8.09 -1.16
CA LEU A 44 -4.81 -6.81 -1.78
C LEU A 44 -6.32 -6.66 -2.05
N ASP A 45 -6.95 -7.74 -2.51
CA ASP A 45 -8.38 -7.76 -2.85
C ASP A 45 -9.30 -7.50 -1.65
N GLU A 46 -8.83 -7.74 -0.41
CA GLU A 46 -9.64 -7.54 0.81
C GLU A 46 -9.74 -6.08 1.22
N ILE A 47 -8.88 -5.20 0.69
CA ILE A 47 -8.76 -3.81 1.13
C ILE A 47 -8.84 -2.78 0.00
N ARG A 48 -8.78 -3.21 -1.27
CA ARG A 48 -8.69 -2.32 -2.43
C ARG A 48 -9.83 -1.31 -2.53
N ASP A 49 -11.03 -1.68 -2.08
CA ASP A 49 -12.22 -0.82 -2.10
C ASP A 49 -12.34 0.08 -0.87
N ALA A 50 -11.58 -0.19 0.19
CA ALA A 50 -11.73 0.47 1.49
C ALA A 50 -10.49 1.26 1.95
N TYR A 51 -9.35 1.11 1.27
CA TYR A 51 -8.07 1.73 1.62
C TYR A 51 -7.45 2.40 0.39
N GLN A 52 -6.69 3.47 0.61
CA GLN A 52 -5.97 4.18 -0.44
C GLN A 52 -4.57 3.58 -0.62
N SER A 53 -4.16 3.36 -1.87
CA SER A 53 -2.80 2.92 -2.18
C SER A 53 -1.82 4.09 -2.06
N ILE A 54 -0.79 3.95 -1.24
CA ILE A 54 0.28 4.95 -1.19
C ILE A 54 1.27 4.73 -2.33
N ASN A 55 1.06 5.46 -3.43
CA ASN A 55 2.10 5.64 -4.43
C ASN A 55 3.06 6.71 -3.90
N ASN A 56 4.19 6.27 -3.33
CA ASN A 56 5.30 7.15 -2.97
C ASN A 56 5.91 7.76 -4.25
N ASN A 57 5.24 8.75 -4.79
CA ASN A 57 5.75 9.74 -5.71
C ASN A 57 5.23 11.09 -5.18
N GLY A 58 6.10 11.87 -4.55
CA GLY A 58 5.73 13.21 -4.13
C GLY A 58 5.25 14.00 -5.34
N ASN A 59 4.09 14.65 -5.21
CA ASN A 59 3.38 15.44 -6.22
C ASN A 59 2.77 14.70 -7.42
N ASN A 60 1.43 14.85 -7.52
CA ASN A 60 0.57 14.83 -8.71
C ASN A 60 0.63 13.61 -9.67
N GLY A 61 -0.48 12.88 -9.76
CA GLY A 61 -0.81 12.03 -10.91
C GLY A 61 -1.29 10.63 -10.53
N GLN A 62 -2.60 10.47 -10.34
CA GLN A 62 -3.26 9.16 -10.46
C GLN A 62 -3.78 9.01 -11.90
N GLU A 63 -2.93 8.48 -12.75
CA GLU A 63 -3.20 7.77 -14.01
C GLU A 63 -2.36 6.49 -13.90
N GLU A 64 -2.82 5.26 -14.07
CA GLU A 64 -4.08 4.63 -14.44
C GLU A 64 -4.06 3.22 -13.83
N LEU A 65 -5.23 2.64 -13.56
CA LEU A 65 -5.70 1.38 -14.18
C LEU A 65 -6.95 0.91 -13.44
N ASN A 66 -8.10 1.23 -14.05
CA ASN A 66 -9.23 0.34 -14.18
C ASN A 66 -10.04 0.83 -15.40
N SER A 67 -9.49 0.59 -16.59
CA SER A 67 -10.30 0.39 -17.80
C SER A 67 -11.07 -0.91 -17.57
N HIS A 68 -12.39 -0.83 -17.43
CA HIS A 68 -13.27 -1.98 -17.62
C HIS A 68 -14.31 -1.60 -18.67
N ALA A 69 -14.47 -2.55 -19.59
CA ALA A 69 -15.15 -2.52 -20.88
C ALA A 69 -16.58 -1.96 -20.89
#